data_AF-A0A2G6CU91-F1
#
_entry.id   AF-A0A2G6CU91-F1
#
_cell.length_a   1.000
_cell.length_b   1.000
_cell.length_c   1.000
_cell.angle_alpha   90.00
_cell.angle_beta   90.00
_cell.angle_gamma   90.00
#
_symmetry.space_group_name_H-M   'P 1'
#
loop_
_entity.id
_entity.type
_entity.pdbx_description
1 polymer ?
#
loop_
_entity_poly.entity_id
_entity_poly.type
_entity_poly.pdbx_seq_one_letter_code
_entity_poly.pdbx_strand_id
1 'polypeptide(L)'
;VVTDAQQDNELRDIEKGVPEKIIIEGERAVIRYSVKERTRAPFFLQKGAAGWMFDFKTMAEVIRMNHRNKWHFCQRDHHYMFGFNDWYFDKNGFPHSRVNR
;
A
#
# COMPACT_ATOMS: atom_id res chain seq x y z
N VAL A 1 -1.60 3.44 19.74
CA VAL A 1 -1.73 4.86 19.38
C VAL A 1 -0.69 5.14 18.32
N VAL A 2 -1.13 5.62 17.15
CA VAL A 2 -0.22 6.11 16.10
C VAL A 2 0.26 7.48 16.56
N THR A 3 1.58 7.69 16.58
CA THR A 3 2.15 8.99 16.96
C THR A 3 2.39 9.85 15.73
N ASP A 4 2.36 11.17 15.89
CA ASP A 4 2.66 12.13 14.80
C ASP A 4 4.02 11.83 14.14
N ALA A 5 5.00 11.36 14.93
CA ALA A 5 6.31 10.94 14.44
C ALA A 5 6.27 9.71 13.49
N GLN A 6 5.30 8.79 13.66
CA GLN A 6 5.09 7.69 12.72
C GLN A 6 4.49 8.21 11.41
N GLN A 7 3.59 9.20 11.46
CA GLN A 7 3.02 9.82 10.28
C GLN A 7 4.06 10.63 9.49
N ASP A 8 4.91 11.41 10.16
CA ASP A 8 5.96 12.22 9.51
C ASP A 8 7.00 11.36 8.79
N ASN A 9 7.37 10.21 9.37
CA ASN A 9 8.31 9.29 8.73
C ASN A 9 7.71 8.65 7.46
N GLU A 10 6.42 8.32 7.48
CA GLU A 10 5.73 7.80 6.29
C GLU A 10 5.54 8.89 5.23
N LEU A 11 5.25 10.13 5.64
CA LEU A 11 5.18 11.27 4.73
C LEU A 11 6.51 11.50 4.00
N ARG A 12 7.64 11.44 4.72
CA ARG A 12 8.98 11.52 4.12
C ARG A 12 9.26 10.38 3.15
N ASP A 13 8.75 9.19 3.40
CA ASP A 13 8.92 8.05 2.48
C ASP A 13 8.03 8.16 1.24
N ILE A 14 6.86 8.78 1.37
CA ILE A 14 6.02 9.22 0.24
C ILE A 14 6.77 10.26 -0.59
N GLU A 15 7.30 11.31 0.02
CA GLU A 15 8.01 12.38 -0.69
C GLU A 15 9.25 11.88 -1.45
N LYS A 16 9.87 10.78 -1.01
CA LYS A 16 11.02 10.18 -1.69
C LYS A 16 10.66 9.43 -2.98
N GLY A 17 9.39 9.20 -3.29
CA GLY A 17 8.97 8.40 -4.46
C GLY A 17 7.79 9.02 -5.18
N VAL A 18 7.68 8.78 -6.48
CA VAL A 18 6.48 9.21 -7.24
C VAL A 18 5.47 8.07 -7.22
N PRO A 19 4.28 8.24 -6.62
CA PRO A 19 3.24 7.24 -6.70
C PRO A 19 2.86 6.95 -8.15
N GLU A 20 2.68 5.67 -8.50
CA GLU A 20 2.18 5.29 -9.82
C GLU A 20 0.68 5.59 -9.90
N LYS A 21 -0.08 5.28 -8.84
CA LYS A 21 -1.51 5.57 -8.74
C LYS A 21 -1.92 5.92 -7.31
N ILE A 22 -2.88 6.84 -7.23
CA ILE A 22 -3.69 7.10 -6.04
C ILE A 22 -5.13 6.74 -6.41
N ILE A 23 -5.73 5.79 -5.71
CA ILE A 23 -7.05 5.24 -6.02
C ILE A 23 -7.93 5.43 -4.80
N ILE A 24 -9.10 6.03 -4.96
CA ILE A 24 -10.05 6.33 -3.89
C ILE A 24 -11.36 5.59 -4.16
N GLU A 25 -11.86 4.88 -3.15
CA GLU A 25 -13.16 4.22 -3.18
C GLU A 25 -13.90 4.49 -1.85
N GLY A 26 -14.94 5.33 -1.93
CA GLY A 26 -15.69 5.77 -0.75
C GLY A 26 -14.79 6.47 0.28
N GLU A 27 -14.71 5.89 1.47
CA GLU A 27 -13.90 6.39 2.59
C GLU A 27 -12.51 5.74 2.67
N ARG A 28 -12.06 5.06 1.61
CA ARG A 28 -10.75 4.39 1.57
C ARG A 28 -9.93 4.86 0.39
N ALA A 29 -8.62 4.89 0.56
CA ALA A 29 -7.67 5.19 -0.50
C ALA A 29 -6.45 4.28 -0.45
N VAL A 30 -5.87 4.04 -1.62
CA VAL A 30 -4.61 3.33 -1.82
C VAL A 30 -3.66 4.23 -2.59
N ILE A 31 -2.49 4.48 -2.03
CA ILE A 31 -1.35 5.07 -2.74
C ILE A 31 -0.40 3.92 -3.05
N ARG A 32 -0.12 3.65 -4.32
CA ARG A 32 0.79 2.58 -4.71
C ARG A 32 1.85 3.06 -5.69
N TYR A 33 3.03 2.48 -5.54
CA TYR A 33 4.19 2.71 -6.39
C TYR A 33 4.19 1.75 -7.57
N SER A 34 5.13 1.94 -8.51
CA SER A 34 5.21 1.05 -9.66
C SER A 34 5.48 -0.38 -9.21
N VAL A 35 4.86 -1.34 -9.89
CA VAL A 35 5.09 -2.78 -9.62
C VAL A 35 6.56 -3.21 -9.79
N LYS A 36 7.33 -2.41 -10.52
CA LYS A 36 8.79 -2.56 -10.69
C LYS A 36 9.56 -2.16 -9.43
N GLU A 37 9.02 -1.25 -8.62
CA GLU A 37 9.61 -0.73 -7.39
C GLU A 37 9.10 -1.48 -6.15
N ARG A 38 9.43 -2.78 -6.09
CA ARG A 38 8.98 -3.65 -4.98
C ARG A 38 9.57 -3.31 -3.61
N THR A 39 10.45 -2.32 -3.51
CA THR A 39 10.98 -1.84 -2.23
C THR A 39 10.06 -0.82 -1.54
N ARG A 40 9.06 -0.29 -2.26
CA ARG A 40 8.08 0.66 -1.72
C ARG A 40 6.72 0.01 -1.59
N ALA A 41 6.33 -0.27 -0.36
CA ALA A 41 5.00 -0.79 -0.06
C ALA A 41 3.91 0.24 -0.39
N PRO A 42 2.68 -0.20 -0.70
CA PRO A 42 1.55 0.71 -0.82
C PRO A 42 1.14 1.28 0.55
N PHE A 43 0.56 2.47 0.55
CA PHE A 43 -0.07 3.07 1.72
C PHE A 43 -1.59 2.93 1.64
N PHE A 44 -2.19 2.57 2.76
CA PHE A 44 -3.65 2.49 2.91
C PHE A 44 -4.12 3.65 3.77
N LEU A 45 -5.18 4.31 3.33
CA LEU A 45 -5.74 5.44 4.04
C LEU A 45 -7.25 5.26 4.22
N GLN A 46 -7.74 5.69 5.37
CA GLN A 46 -9.15 5.80 5.66
C GLN A 46 -9.51 7.27 5.93
N LYS A 47 -10.65 7.70 5.41
CA LYS A 47 -11.20 9.03 5.68
C LYS A 47 -11.88 9.02 7.05
N GLY A 48 -11.39 9.84 7.96
CA GLY A 48 -12.02 10.11 9.25
C GLY A 48 -12.47 11.57 9.37
N ALA A 49 -12.93 11.95 10.57
CA ALA A 49 -13.41 13.31 10.84
C ALA A 49 -12.33 14.40 10.64
N ALA A 50 -11.06 14.07 10.86
CA ALA A 50 -9.92 14.97 10.70
C ALA A 50 -9.29 14.90 9.29
N GLY A 51 -9.89 14.17 8.35
CA GLY A 51 -9.35 13.95 7.01
C GLY A 51 -8.79 12.54 6.81
N TRP A 52 -7.91 12.38 5.82
CA TRP A 52 -7.28 11.10 5.50
C TRP A 52 -6.23 10.73 6.54
N MET A 53 -6.29 9.50 7.04
CA MET A 53 -5.33 8.94 7.99
C MET A 53 -4.85 7.59 7.49
N PHE A 54 -3.58 7.26 7.75
CA PHE A 54 -3.04 5.94 7.43
C PHE A 54 -3.72 4.84 8.25
N ASP A 55 -4.08 3.75 7.58
CA ASP A 55 -4.55 2.52 8.20
C ASP A 55 -3.37 1.58 8.48
N PHE A 56 -2.56 1.98 9.47
CA PHE A 56 -1.40 1.23 9.92
C PHE A 56 -1.75 -0.18 10.38
N LYS A 57 -2.95 -0.37 10.94
CA LYS A 57 -3.40 -1.67 11.41
C LYS A 57 -3.47 -2.64 10.23
N THR A 58 -4.23 -2.28 9.19
CA THR A 58 -4.36 -3.14 8.02
C THR A 58 -3.01 -3.29 7.32
N MET A 59 -2.22 -2.23 7.19
CA MET A 59 -0.88 -2.31 6.59
C MET A 59 0.03 -3.32 7.33
N ALA A 60 0.09 -3.28 8.66
CA ALA A 60 0.91 -4.20 9.45
C ALA A 60 0.40 -5.65 9.42
N GLU A 61 -0.90 -5.84 9.24
CA GLU A 61 -1.52 -7.16 9.14
C GLU A 61 -1.27 -7.82 7.78
N VAL A 62 -1.28 -7.05 6.69
CA VAL A 62 -1.25 -7.62 5.33
C VAL A 62 0.06 -7.44 4.58
N ILE A 63 0.86 -6.41 4.90
CA ILE A 63 2.11 -6.10 4.19
C ILE A 63 3.30 -6.59 4.98
N ARG A 64 4.18 -7.36 4.32
CA ARG A 64 5.44 -7.82 4.90
C ARG A 64 6.61 -7.54 3.97
N MET A 65 7.75 -7.22 4.55
CA MET A 65 9.03 -7.10 3.84
C MET A 65 9.78 -8.44 3.94
N ASN A 66 10.35 -8.91 2.84
CA ASN A 66 11.24 -10.06 2.85
C ASN A 66 12.70 -9.66 3.15
N HIS A 67 13.61 -10.64 3.17
CA HIS A 67 15.06 -10.43 3.39
C HIS A 67 15.76 -9.55 2.33
N ARG A 68 15.10 -9.22 1.21
CA ARG A 68 15.60 -8.31 0.16
C ARG A 68 14.90 -6.96 0.18
N ASN A 69 14.22 -6.63 1.28
CA ASN A 69 13.36 -5.45 1.43
C ASN A 69 12.34 -5.33 0.30
N LYS A 70 11.78 -6.44 -0.16
CA LYS A 70 10.66 -6.45 -1.12
C LYS A 70 9.37 -6.73 -0.40
N TRP A 71 8.38 -5.88 -0.61
CA TRP A 71 7.07 -6.07 -0.02
C TRP A 71 6.28 -7.17 -0.74
N HIS A 72 5.42 -7.85 0.01
CA HIS A 72 4.43 -8.80 -0.47
C HIS A 72 3.21 -8.76 0.44
N PHE A 73 2.07 -9.21 -0.07
CA PHE A 73 0.88 -9.45 0.75
C PHE A 73 0.94 -10.84 1.38
N CYS A 74 0.95 -10.91 2.72
CA CYS A 74 0.84 -12.19 3.43
C CYS A 74 -0.61 -12.69 3.52
N GLN A 75 -1.58 -11.78 3.39
CA GLN A 75 -3.00 -12.09 3.22
C GLN A 75 -3.64 -11.08 2.27
N ARG A 76 -4.67 -11.50 1.52
CA ARG A 76 -5.30 -10.70 0.46
C ARG A 76 -6.77 -10.38 0.71
N ASP A 77 -7.34 -10.93 1.78
CA ASP A 77 -8.69 -10.61 2.19
C ASP A 77 -8.68 -9.33 3.03
N HIS A 78 -8.73 -8.17 2.36
CA HIS A 78 -8.77 -6.86 3.00
C HIS A 78 -9.44 -5.82 2.10
N HIS A 79 -9.99 -4.78 2.72
CA HIS A 79 -10.80 -3.75 2.08
C HIS A 79 -10.08 -2.85 1.07
N TYR A 80 -8.76 -3.02 0.89
CA TYR A 80 -7.93 -2.19 -0.01
C TYR A 80 -7.57 -2.87 -1.33
N MET A 81 -8.09 -4.09 -1.57
CA MET A 81 -7.78 -4.82 -2.82
C MET A 81 -8.27 -4.12 -4.09
N PHE A 82 -9.27 -3.23 -3.99
CA PHE A 82 -9.72 -2.39 -5.12
C PHE A 82 -8.58 -1.58 -5.75
N GLY A 83 -7.55 -1.22 -4.97
CA GLY A 83 -6.38 -0.49 -5.45
C GLY A 83 -5.46 -1.30 -6.38
N PHE A 84 -5.68 -2.60 -6.54
CA PHE A 84 -4.77 -3.52 -7.23
C PHE A 84 -5.45 -4.34 -8.34
N ASN A 85 -6.62 -3.91 -8.83
CA ASN A 85 -7.39 -4.65 -9.83
C ASN A 85 -6.65 -4.87 -11.17
N ASP A 86 -5.67 -4.03 -11.50
CA ASP A 86 -4.80 -4.12 -12.67
C ASP A 86 -3.51 -4.92 -12.42
N TRP A 87 -3.33 -5.47 -11.21
CA TRP A 87 -2.22 -6.33 -10.85
C TRP A 87 -2.68 -7.78 -10.61
N TYR A 88 -1.71 -8.68 -10.55
CA TYR A 88 -1.92 -10.00 -9.96
C TYR A 88 -0.83 -10.26 -8.92
N PHE A 89 -1.11 -11.18 -8.00
CA PHE A 89 -0.18 -11.56 -6.95
C PHE A 89 0.19 -13.02 -7.12
N ASP A 90 1.49 -13.33 -7.07
CA ASP A 90 1.95 -14.73 -7.14
C ASP A 90 1.64 -15.50 -5.86
N LYS A 91 2.00 -16.78 -5.83
CA LYS A 91 1.76 -17.67 -4.67
C LYS A 91 2.39 -17.19 -3.35
N ASN A 92 3.41 -16.33 -3.42
CA ASN A 92 4.07 -15.75 -2.25
C ASN A 92 3.57 -14.33 -1.95
N GLY A 93 2.57 -13.84 -2.69
CA GLY A 93 1.98 -12.52 -2.48
C GLY A 93 2.76 -11.38 -3.11
N PHE A 94 3.76 -11.62 -3.97
CA PHE A 94 4.46 -10.54 -4.66
C PHE A 94 3.61 -9.98 -5.80
N PRO A 95 3.60 -8.64 -5.99
CA PRO A 95 2.82 -7.99 -7.04
C PRO A 95 3.49 -8.12 -8.41
N HIS A 96 2.68 -8.33 -9.45
CA HIS A 96 3.10 -8.35 -10.86
C HIS A 96 2.06 -7.61 -11.70
N SER A 97 2.50 -6.91 -12.76
CA SER A 97 1.57 -6.25 -13.69
C SER A 97 0.77 -7.31 -14.44
N ARG A 98 -0.57 -7.15 -14.53
CA ARG A 98 -1.32 -7.80 -15.60
C ARG A 98 -0.94 -7.12 -16.91
N VAL A 99 -0.03 -7.74 -17.65
CA VAL A 99 0.14 -7.38 -19.06
C VAL A 99 -1.11 -7.94 -19.75
N ASN A 100 -2.04 -7.07 -20.12
CA ASN A 100 -3.08 -7.45 -21.08
C ASN A 100 -2.33 -7.84 -22.36
N ARG A 101 -2.29 -9.13 -22.67
CA ARG A 101 -1.97 -9.62 -24.01
C ARG A 101 -3.20 -9.48 -24.89
#